data_AF-A0A1B2HV59-F1
#
_entry.id   AF-A0A1B2HV59-F1
#
_cell.length_a   1.000
_cell.length_b   1.000
_cell.length_c   1.000
_cell.angle_alpha   90.00
_cell.angle_beta   90.00
_cell.angle_gamma   90.00
#
_symmetry.space_group_name_H-M   'P 1'
#
loop_
_entity.id
_entity.type
_entity.pdbx_description
1 polymer ?
#
loop_
_entity_poly.entity_id
_entity_poly.type
_entity_poly.pdbx_seq_one_letter_code
_entity_poly.pdbx_strand_id
1 'polypeptide(L)'
;MLPVALAGLRAELSEARALTLELAGMTAEQADCSWCDQLEAEYHDAGAAQAAMARQLTRWRLDHPDAPGLDDLAGLVAEVEPVRQALFAELARLRCAHGLSGTSVLPGTSRAELVRDEPQWTVQPGHEQHTLHVWREDDTHLVAVVGAHGDESGDAVAARLAAEYPDHEVDLLMWTPSSAGDRFERRTSQGCEEVRAHDLIDRLGAGRQYRCGCQPGIGR
;
A
#
# COMPACT_ATOMS: atom_id res chain seq x y z
N MET A 1 0.45 -16.40 -31.40
CA MET A 1 0.56 -16.53 -29.92
C MET A 1 0.43 -15.18 -29.24
N LEU A 2 1.17 -14.14 -29.65
CA LEU A 2 1.05 -12.78 -29.09
C LEU A 2 -0.38 -12.17 -29.14
N PRO A 3 -1.16 -12.29 -30.23
CA PRO A 3 -2.53 -11.75 -30.25
C PRO A 3 -3.48 -12.44 -29.26
N VAL A 4 -3.24 -13.72 -28.96
CA VAL A 4 -4.04 -14.48 -27.99
C VAL A 4 -3.67 -14.07 -26.57
N ALA A 5 -2.38 -13.89 -26.28
CA ALA A 5 -1.90 -13.36 -24.99
C ALA A 5 -2.41 -11.94 -24.73
N LEU A 6 -2.39 -11.07 -25.75
CA LEU A 6 -2.96 -9.72 -25.68
C LEU A 6 -4.47 -9.74 -25.39
N ALA A 7 -5.22 -10.64 -26.04
CA ALA A 7 -6.65 -10.76 -25.81
C ALA A 7 -6.96 -11.28 -24.39
N GLY A 8 -6.21 -12.27 -23.90
CA GLY A 8 -6.34 -12.79 -22.54
C GLY A 8 -6.06 -11.71 -21.49
N LEU A 9 -4.93 -11.01 -21.60
CA LEU A 9 -4.57 -9.95 -20.64
C LEU A 9 -5.56 -8.78 -20.65
N ARG A 10 -6.10 -8.42 -21.82
CA ARG A 10 -7.17 -7.41 -21.91
C ARG A 10 -8.45 -7.84 -21.20
N ALA A 11 -8.84 -9.10 -21.33
CA ALA A 11 -10.01 -9.63 -20.65
C ALA A 11 -9.81 -9.63 -19.14
N GLU A 12 -8.67 -10.13 -18.65
CA GLU A 12 -8.32 -10.13 -17.22
C GLU A 12 -8.32 -8.72 -16.63
N LEU A 13 -7.68 -7.75 -17.30
CA LEU A 13 -7.66 -6.36 -16.85
C LEU A 13 -9.07 -5.73 -16.84
N SER A 14 -9.90 -6.06 -17.84
CA SER A 14 -11.27 -5.57 -17.90
C SER A 14 -12.13 -6.14 -16.78
N GLU A 15 -11.99 -7.43 -16.48
CA GLU A 15 -12.69 -8.10 -15.39
C GLU A 15 -12.26 -7.57 -14.03
N ALA A 16 -10.94 -7.44 -13.80
CA ALA A 16 -10.40 -6.88 -12.57
C ALA A 16 -10.89 -5.43 -12.33
N ARG A 17 -10.93 -4.60 -13.38
CA ARG A 17 -11.50 -3.24 -13.29
C ARG A 17 -12.98 -3.23 -12.97
N ALA A 18 -13.77 -4.11 -13.59
CA ALA A 18 -15.19 -4.23 -13.30
C ALA A 18 -15.41 -4.64 -11.84
N LEU A 19 -14.62 -5.59 -11.35
CA LEU A 19 -14.64 -6.02 -9.96
C LEU A 19 -14.24 -4.90 -9.00
N THR A 20 -13.20 -4.12 -9.30
CA THR A 20 -12.83 -2.93 -8.50
C THR A 20 -13.99 -1.95 -8.39
N LEU A 21 -14.68 -1.66 -9.50
CA LEU A 21 -15.84 -0.76 -9.50
C LEU A 21 -17.02 -1.34 -8.71
N GLU A 22 -17.24 -2.64 -8.79
CA GLU A 22 -18.26 -3.34 -8.01
C GLU A 22 -17.95 -3.22 -6.51
N LEU A 23 -16.73 -3.57 -6.08
CA LEU A 23 -16.29 -3.46 -4.69
C LEU A 23 -16.35 -2.02 -4.16
N ALA A 24 -16.03 -1.02 -5.00
CA ALA A 24 -16.15 0.39 -4.63
C ALA A 24 -17.60 0.81 -4.36
N GLY A 25 -18.56 0.18 -5.03
CA GLY A 25 -20.00 0.40 -4.84
C GLY A 25 -20.61 -0.36 -3.66
N MET A 26 -19.90 -1.36 -3.11
CA MET A 26 -20.40 -2.20 -2.02
C MET A 26 -20.29 -1.51 -0.65
N THR A 27 -21.33 -1.69 0.16
CA THR A 27 -21.29 -1.39 1.60
C THR A 27 -20.68 -2.57 2.36
N ALA A 28 -20.27 -2.35 3.61
CA ALA A 28 -19.76 -3.43 4.46
C ALA A 28 -20.80 -4.55 4.60
N GLU A 29 -22.07 -4.22 4.81
CA GLU A 29 -23.13 -5.20 4.98
C GLU A 29 -23.35 -6.11 3.76
N GLN A 30 -22.91 -5.66 2.58
CA GLN A 30 -22.98 -6.42 1.33
C GLN A 30 -21.76 -7.30 1.09
N ALA A 31 -20.63 -6.98 1.73
CA ALA A 31 -19.37 -7.70 1.55
C ALA A 31 -19.30 -8.91 2.49
N ASP A 32 -19.28 -10.11 1.89
CA ASP A 32 -18.93 -11.32 2.63
C ASP A 32 -17.42 -11.34 2.84
N CYS A 33 -16.98 -11.24 4.10
CA CYS A 33 -15.55 -11.24 4.45
C CYS A 33 -14.83 -12.47 3.90
N SER A 34 -15.48 -13.63 3.84
CA SER A 34 -14.86 -14.86 3.30
C SER A 34 -14.65 -14.81 1.79
N TRP A 35 -15.55 -14.13 1.07
CA TRP A 35 -15.40 -13.87 -0.36
C TRP A 35 -14.30 -12.83 -0.63
N CYS A 36 -14.22 -11.78 0.19
CA CYS A 36 -13.14 -10.80 0.12
C CYS A 36 -11.77 -11.44 0.34
N ASP A 37 -11.63 -12.32 1.34
CA ASP A 37 -10.39 -13.05 1.63
C ASP A 37 -10.00 -13.99 0.48
N GLN A 38 -11.00 -14.65 -0.14
CA GLN A 38 -10.76 -15.50 -1.31
C GLN A 38 -10.27 -14.68 -2.50
N LEU A 39 -10.93 -13.57 -2.82
CA LEU A 39 -10.51 -12.67 -3.90
C LEU A 39 -9.09 -12.12 -3.66
N GLU A 40 -8.77 -11.79 -2.41
CA GLU A 40 -7.45 -11.32 -2.05
C GLU A 40 -6.36 -12.36 -2.36
N ALA A 41 -6.60 -13.63 -2.00
CA ALA A 41 -5.69 -14.73 -2.30
C ALA A 41 -5.55 -14.98 -3.82
N GLU A 42 -6.66 -14.99 -4.56
CA GLU A 42 -6.66 -15.21 -6.00
C GLU A 42 -5.86 -14.14 -6.76
N TYR A 43 -6.08 -12.87 -6.43
CA TYR A 43 -5.37 -11.76 -7.08
C TYR A 43 -3.94 -11.58 -6.59
N HIS A 44 -3.58 -12.10 -5.41
CA HIS A 44 -2.20 -12.18 -4.97
C HIS A 44 -1.39 -13.14 -5.85
N ASP A 45 -1.88 -14.36 -6.02
CA ASP A 45 -1.22 -15.39 -6.83
C ASP A 45 -1.16 -14.99 -8.32
N ALA A 46 -2.26 -14.43 -8.84
CA ALA A 46 -2.29 -13.89 -10.20
C ALA A 46 -1.29 -12.73 -10.38
N GLY A 47 -1.20 -11.83 -9.39
CA GLY A 47 -0.24 -10.71 -9.40
C GLY A 47 1.21 -11.17 -9.42
N ALA A 48 1.58 -12.21 -8.66
CA ALA A 48 2.93 -12.77 -8.68
C ALA A 48 3.29 -13.37 -10.05
N ALA A 49 2.34 -14.08 -10.67
CA ALA A 49 2.51 -14.62 -12.02
C ALA A 49 2.62 -13.50 -13.09
N GLN A 50 1.79 -12.48 -13.00
CA GLN A 50 1.80 -11.35 -13.94
C GLN A 50 3.06 -10.48 -13.77
N ALA A 51 3.57 -10.28 -12.56
CA ALA A 51 4.84 -9.60 -12.30
C ALA A 51 6.04 -10.39 -12.86
N ALA A 52 6.01 -11.73 -12.75
CA ALA A 52 7.01 -12.59 -13.37
C ALA A 52 6.97 -12.49 -14.91
N MET A 53 5.77 -12.50 -15.49
CA MET A 53 5.54 -12.29 -16.91
C MET A 53 6.04 -10.91 -17.36
N ALA A 54 5.83 -9.86 -16.58
CA ALA A 54 6.33 -8.51 -16.86
C ALA A 54 7.86 -8.46 -16.93
N ARG A 55 8.54 -9.10 -15.98
CA ARG A 55 10.01 -9.22 -15.98
C ARG A 55 10.52 -10.01 -17.18
N GLN A 56 9.85 -11.11 -17.52
CA GLN A 56 10.19 -11.91 -18.70
C GLN A 56 9.99 -11.13 -19.99
N LEU A 57 8.90 -10.37 -20.10
CA LEU A 57 8.64 -9.52 -21.25
C LEU A 57 9.70 -8.44 -21.39
N THR A 58 10.01 -7.70 -20.32
CA THR A 58 11.07 -6.68 -20.32
C THR A 58 12.41 -7.25 -20.77
N ARG A 59 12.76 -8.47 -20.32
CA ARG A 59 13.98 -9.15 -20.77
C ARG A 59 13.91 -9.54 -22.24
N TRP A 60 12.77 -10.06 -22.69
CA TRP A 60 12.54 -10.44 -24.08
C TRP A 60 12.59 -9.24 -25.04
N ARG A 61 12.13 -8.06 -24.60
CA ARG A 61 12.21 -6.79 -25.36
C ARG A 61 13.64 -6.41 -25.73
N LEU A 62 14.61 -6.72 -24.87
CA LEU A 62 16.02 -6.40 -25.14
C LEU A 62 16.56 -7.15 -26.36
N ASP A 63 16.07 -8.37 -26.57
CA ASP A 63 16.51 -9.24 -27.67
C ASP A 63 15.62 -9.09 -28.93
N HIS A 64 14.43 -8.50 -28.80
CA HIS A 64 13.43 -8.39 -29.88
C HIS A 64 12.74 -7.01 -29.91
N PRO A 65 13.49 -5.89 -30.05
CA PRO A 65 12.92 -4.55 -29.93
C PRO A 65 11.88 -4.21 -31.01
N ASP A 66 11.99 -4.81 -32.19
CA ASP A 66 11.14 -4.52 -33.35
C ASP A 66 9.93 -5.48 -33.49
N ALA A 67 9.62 -6.26 -32.45
CA ALA A 67 8.52 -7.21 -32.51
C ALA A 67 7.16 -6.49 -32.61
N PRO A 68 6.30 -6.85 -33.59
CA PRO A 68 5.00 -6.20 -33.75
C PRO A 68 4.08 -6.49 -32.56
N GLY A 69 3.42 -5.46 -32.01
CA GLY A 69 2.49 -5.57 -30.87
C GLY A 69 3.16 -5.57 -29.49
N LEU A 70 4.47 -5.31 -29.43
CA LEU A 70 5.25 -5.26 -28.20
C LEU A 70 4.90 -4.06 -27.30
N ASP A 71 4.66 -2.90 -27.91
CA ASP A 71 4.26 -1.70 -27.17
C ASP A 71 2.87 -1.84 -26.55
N ASP A 72 1.93 -2.44 -27.29
CA ASP A 72 0.60 -2.76 -26.78
C ASP A 72 0.67 -3.73 -25.59
N LEU A 73 1.52 -4.77 -25.69
CA LEU A 73 1.69 -5.73 -24.60
C LEU A 73 2.35 -5.06 -23.39
N ALA A 74 3.35 -4.21 -23.60
CA ALA A 74 4.00 -3.46 -22.53
C ALA A 74 3.04 -2.49 -21.83
N GLY A 75 2.17 -1.82 -22.58
CA GLY A 75 1.11 -0.96 -22.03
C GLY A 75 0.16 -1.74 -21.12
N LEU A 76 -0.34 -2.88 -21.59
CA LEU A 76 -1.23 -3.73 -20.80
C LEU A 76 -0.54 -4.29 -19.54
N VAL A 77 0.70 -4.75 -19.67
CA VAL A 77 1.48 -5.25 -18.53
C VAL A 77 1.71 -4.14 -17.49
N ALA A 78 1.94 -2.90 -17.93
CA ALA A 78 2.08 -1.75 -17.03
C ALA A 78 0.78 -1.41 -16.29
N GLU A 79 -0.39 -1.76 -16.84
CA GLU A 79 -1.71 -1.55 -16.21
C GLU A 79 -2.06 -2.59 -15.15
N VAL A 80 -1.40 -3.76 -15.14
CA VAL A 80 -1.72 -4.86 -14.21
C VAL A 80 -1.55 -4.45 -12.76
N GLU A 81 -0.37 -3.95 -12.40
CA GLU A 81 -0.07 -3.64 -11.00
C GLU A 81 -0.96 -2.52 -10.45
N PRO A 82 -1.20 -1.40 -11.17
CA PRO A 82 -2.16 -0.39 -10.74
C PRO A 82 -3.58 -0.95 -10.52
N VAL A 83 -4.08 -1.81 -11.40
CA VAL A 83 -5.43 -2.40 -11.26
C VAL A 83 -5.48 -3.34 -10.05
N ARG A 84 -4.44 -4.14 -9.84
CA ARG A 84 -4.31 -5.02 -8.67
C ARG A 84 -4.29 -4.22 -7.36
N GLN A 85 -3.51 -3.14 -7.29
CA GLN A 85 -3.45 -2.25 -6.13
C GLN A 85 -4.81 -1.59 -5.85
N ALA A 86 -5.52 -1.14 -6.89
CA ALA A 86 -6.85 -0.57 -6.74
C ALA A 86 -7.86 -1.60 -6.18
N LEU A 87 -7.79 -2.85 -6.62
CA LEU A 87 -8.61 -3.94 -6.09
C LEU A 87 -8.34 -4.17 -4.60
N PHE A 88 -7.08 -4.30 -4.19
CA PHE A 88 -6.73 -4.52 -2.78
C PHE A 88 -7.11 -3.34 -1.89
N ALA A 89 -6.97 -2.11 -2.38
CA ALA A 89 -7.41 -0.93 -1.63
C ALA A 89 -8.93 -1.00 -1.32
N GLU A 90 -9.76 -1.46 -2.27
CA GLU A 90 -11.20 -1.61 -2.02
C GLU A 90 -11.53 -2.80 -1.11
N LEU A 91 -10.78 -3.91 -1.19
CA LEU A 91 -10.93 -5.02 -0.22
C LEU A 91 -10.53 -4.60 1.20
N ALA A 92 -9.40 -3.89 1.35
CA ALA A 92 -8.95 -3.34 2.62
C ALA A 92 -9.97 -2.34 3.19
N ARG A 93 -10.56 -1.49 2.33
CA ARG A 93 -11.65 -0.58 2.72
C ARG A 93 -12.85 -1.34 3.31
N LEU A 94 -13.32 -2.39 2.63
CA LEU A 94 -14.47 -3.19 3.08
C LEU A 94 -14.17 -3.91 4.40
N ARG A 95 -13.02 -4.56 4.52
CA ARG A 95 -12.55 -5.20 5.75
C ARG A 95 -12.43 -4.21 6.90
N CYS A 96 -11.88 -3.04 6.62
CA CYS A 96 -11.79 -1.97 7.59
C CYS A 96 -13.17 -1.50 8.07
N ALA A 97 -14.16 -1.44 7.18
CA ALA A 97 -15.54 -1.13 7.53
C ALA A 97 -16.24 -2.22 8.36
N HIS A 98 -15.72 -3.45 8.36
CA HIS A 98 -16.13 -4.50 9.31
C HIS A 98 -15.40 -4.44 10.65
N GLY A 99 -14.53 -3.45 10.86
CA GLY A 99 -13.67 -3.39 12.05
C GLY A 99 -12.56 -4.45 12.05
N LEU A 100 -12.25 -5.05 10.88
CA LEU A 100 -11.21 -6.06 10.73
C LEU A 100 -9.85 -5.46 10.34
N SER A 101 -9.72 -4.14 10.34
CA SER A 101 -8.46 -3.50 9.96
C SER A 101 -7.32 -3.88 10.91
N GLY A 102 -6.17 -4.22 10.34
CA GLY A 102 -4.99 -4.69 11.05
C GLY A 102 -5.15 -6.06 11.73
N THR A 103 -6.22 -6.81 11.44
CA THR A 103 -6.46 -8.15 12.01
C THR A 103 -5.95 -9.28 11.12
N SER A 104 -5.70 -9.03 9.84
CA SER A 104 -4.90 -9.91 8.99
C SER A 104 -3.87 -9.10 8.23
N VAL A 105 -2.74 -9.75 7.99
CA VAL A 105 -1.67 -9.29 7.12
C VAL A 105 -2.05 -9.72 5.71
N LEU A 106 -1.79 -8.88 4.71
CA LEU A 106 -2.01 -9.23 3.30
C LEU A 106 -1.33 -10.58 3.00
N PRO A 107 -1.90 -11.48 2.19
CA PRO A 107 -1.24 -12.71 1.78
C PRO A 107 0.17 -12.43 1.25
N GLY A 108 1.15 -13.22 1.71
CA GLY A 108 2.54 -13.10 1.29
C GLY A 108 3.40 -12.06 2.02
N THR A 109 2.84 -11.23 2.91
CA THR A 109 3.64 -10.37 3.79
C THR A 109 3.78 -10.97 5.19
N SER A 110 4.95 -10.76 5.80
CA SER A 110 5.12 -11.01 7.23
C SER A 110 4.51 -9.85 8.00
N ARG A 111 3.99 -10.11 9.20
CA ARG A 111 3.47 -9.03 10.05
C ARG A 111 4.61 -8.06 10.35
N ALA A 112 4.41 -6.78 10.02
CA ALA A 112 5.37 -5.74 10.36
C ALA A 112 5.57 -5.68 11.89
N GLU A 113 6.82 -5.48 12.31
CA GLU A 113 7.18 -5.36 13.71
C GLU A 113 7.37 -3.89 14.07
N LEU A 114 6.68 -3.42 15.12
CA LEU A 114 6.93 -2.10 15.69
C LEU A 114 8.26 -2.13 16.45
N VAL A 115 9.34 -1.64 15.83
CA VAL A 115 10.68 -1.64 16.41
C VAL A 115 10.96 -0.39 17.26
N ARG A 116 10.19 0.70 17.05
CA ARG A 116 10.22 1.89 17.92
C ARG A 116 8.83 2.48 18.10
N ASP A 117 8.51 2.83 19.34
CA ASP A 117 7.29 3.55 19.75
C ASP A 117 7.71 4.70 20.67
N GLU A 118 7.87 5.90 20.09
CA GLU A 118 8.40 7.06 20.79
C GLU A 118 7.40 8.21 20.76
N PRO A 119 6.56 8.36 21.81
CA PRO A 119 5.54 9.41 21.86
C PRO A 119 6.14 10.83 22.02
N GLN A 120 7.39 10.94 22.45
CA GLN A 120 8.12 12.20 22.64
C GLN A 120 9.52 12.10 22.03
N TRP A 121 9.57 12.04 20.71
CA TRP A 121 10.80 12.05 19.94
C TRP A 121 11.19 13.47 19.52
N THR A 122 12.47 13.82 19.65
CA THR A 122 13.00 15.09 19.15
C THR A 122 14.06 14.83 18.10
N VAL A 123 14.01 15.59 17.01
CA VAL A 123 15.05 15.56 15.96
C VAL A 123 16.40 15.92 16.57
N GLN A 124 16.42 17.00 17.36
CA GLN A 124 17.56 17.51 18.12
C GLN A 124 17.10 18.13 19.45
N PRO A 125 17.98 18.23 20.47
CA PRO A 125 17.66 18.91 21.73
C PRO A 125 17.19 20.35 21.47
N GLY A 126 16.02 20.73 22.03
CA GLY A 126 15.45 22.06 21.90
C GLY A 126 14.47 22.25 20.72
N HIS A 127 14.27 21.23 19.88
CA HIS A 127 13.21 21.21 18.86
C HIS A 127 11.88 20.72 19.43
N GLU A 128 10.79 20.95 18.67
CA GLU A 128 9.46 20.43 19.01
C GLU A 128 9.46 18.90 19.15
N GLN A 129 8.61 18.41 20.06
CA GLN A 129 8.42 16.97 20.26
C GLN A 129 7.45 16.46 19.21
N HIS A 130 7.82 15.35 18.58
CA HIS A 130 7.01 14.60 17.64
C HIS A 130 6.76 13.20 18.18
N THR A 131 5.69 12.56 17.74
CA THR A 131 5.55 11.11 17.91
C THR A 131 6.26 10.41 16.76
N LEU A 132 7.04 9.36 17.04
CA LEU A 132 7.69 8.55 16.02
C LEU A 132 7.37 7.08 16.27
N HIS A 133 6.77 6.43 15.28
CA HIS A 133 6.68 4.97 15.21
C HIS A 133 7.55 4.47 14.06
N VAL A 134 8.39 3.46 14.30
CA VAL A 134 9.17 2.81 13.24
C VAL A 134 8.77 1.35 13.18
N TRP A 135 8.30 0.93 12.01
CA TRP A 135 7.87 -0.43 11.72
C TRP A 135 8.89 -1.07 10.79
N ARG A 136 9.19 -2.35 11.02
CA ARG A 136 10.03 -3.17 10.15
C ARG A 136 9.14 -4.16 9.42
N GLU A 137 9.10 -4.07 8.09
CA GLU A 137 8.30 -4.98 7.26
C GLU A 137 9.10 -6.22 6.85
N ASP A 138 10.38 -6.03 6.56
CA ASP A 138 11.34 -7.09 6.27
C ASP A 138 12.75 -6.68 6.71
N ASP A 139 13.77 -7.47 6.33
CA ASP A 139 15.17 -7.24 6.72
C ASP A 139 15.80 -5.99 6.09
N THR A 140 15.12 -5.34 5.14
CA THR A 140 15.63 -4.23 4.33
C THR A 140 14.69 -3.03 4.25
N HIS A 141 13.44 -3.14 4.70
CA HIS A 141 12.44 -2.07 4.57
C HIS A 141 11.84 -1.66 5.91
N LEU A 142 11.89 -0.35 6.18
CA LEU A 142 11.29 0.30 7.35
C LEU A 142 10.21 1.28 6.92
N VAL A 143 9.11 1.33 7.67
CA VAL A 143 8.08 2.36 7.55
C VAL A 143 8.13 3.23 8.80
N ALA A 144 8.46 4.51 8.62
CA ALA A 144 8.53 5.50 9.69
C ALA A 144 7.31 6.41 9.64
N VAL A 145 6.55 6.46 10.73
CA VAL A 145 5.36 7.29 10.86
C VAL A 145 5.61 8.38 11.90
N VAL A 146 5.56 9.64 11.46
CA VAL A 146 5.88 10.81 12.29
C VAL A 146 4.62 11.62 12.53
N GLY A 147 4.26 11.82 13.81
CA GLY A 147 3.18 12.72 14.22
C GLY A 147 3.49 14.16 13.85
N ALA A 148 2.71 14.73 12.93
CA ALA A 148 2.88 16.08 12.44
C ALA A 148 2.37 17.09 13.48
N HIS A 149 3.31 17.74 14.18
CA HIS A 149 3.12 19.06 14.76
C HIS A 149 4.18 19.94 14.09
N GLY A 150 3.81 20.63 13.01
CA GLY A 150 4.72 21.50 12.23
C GLY A 150 5.26 20.93 10.92
N ASP A 151 5.61 21.82 10.00
CA ASP A 151 5.94 21.55 8.58
C ASP A 151 7.41 21.10 8.34
N GLU A 152 8.27 21.23 9.35
CA GLU A 152 9.73 21.30 9.16
C GLU A 152 10.52 20.02 9.51
N SER A 153 9.90 18.93 9.94
CA SER A 153 10.65 17.81 10.55
C SER A 153 10.95 16.61 9.64
N GLY A 154 10.24 16.42 8.53
CA GLY A 154 10.31 15.17 7.73
C GLY A 154 11.71 14.81 7.23
N ASP A 155 12.41 15.73 6.56
CA ASP A 155 13.71 15.47 5.94
C ASP A 155 14.79 15.19 7.00
N ALA A 156 14.69 15.85 8.16
CA ALA A 156 15.60 15.63 9.28
C ALA A 156 15.34 14.27 9.97
N VAL A 157 14.08 13.83 10.04
CA VAL A 157 13.74 12.46 10.48
C VAL A 157 14.31 11.44 9.51
N ALA A 158 14.08 11.60 8.21
CA ALA A 158 14.60 10.71 7.18
C ALA A 158 16.13 10.59 7.26
N ALA A 159 16.84 11.73 7.32
CA ALA A 159 18.29 11.75 7.40
C ALA A 159 18.83 11.05 8.65
N ARG A 160 18.16 11.22 9.80
CA ARG A 160 18.53 10.55 11.05
C ARG A 160 18.26 9.06 11.00
N LEU A 161 17.10 8.64 10.51
CA LEU A 161 16.78 7.21 10.35
C LEU A 161 17.72 6.53 9.36
N ALA A 162 18.11 7.19 8.27
CA ALA A 162 19.10 6.69 7.34
C ALA A 162 20.50 6.52 7.99
N ALA A 163 20.85 7.38 8.96
CA ALA A 163 22.09 7.23 9.72
C ALA A 163 22.02 6.10 10.77
N GLU A 164 20.85 5.86 11.35
CA GLU A 164 20.62 4.80 12.35
C GLU A 164 20.45 3.41 11.69
N TYR A 165 19.88 3.37 10.48
CA TYR A 165 19.58 2.16 9.70
C TYR A 165 20.16 2.26 8.27
N PRO A 166 21.50 2.24 8.12
CA PRO A 166 22.16 2.52 6.83
C PRO A 166 21.87 1.48 5.73
N ASP A 167 21.50 0.26 6.13
CA ASP A 167 21.23 -0.85 5.21
C ASP A 167 19.73 -0.99 4.88
N HIS A 168 18.87 -0.08 5.35
CA HIS A 168 17.42 -0.15 5.15
C HIS A 168 16.91 1.00 4.28
N GLU A 169 15.95 0.68 3.42
CA GLU A 169 15.08 1.66 2.77
C GLU A 169 14.04 2.15 3.79
N VAL A 170 13.81 3.47 3.85
CA VAL A 170 12.88 4.08 4.79
C VAL A 170 11.75 4.77 4.04
N ASP A 171 10.53 4.24 4.15
CA ASP A 171 9.28 4.87 3.73
C ASP A 171 8.78 5.79 4.85
N LEU A 172 8.90 7.11 4.65
CA LEU A 172 8.52 8.13 5.64
C LEU A 172 7.10 8.66 5.38
N LEU A 173 6.26 8.56 6.41
CA LEU A 173 4.87 9.01 6.42
C LEU A 173 4.65 10.06 7.50
N MET A 174 4.08 11.20 7.11
CA MET A 174 3.57 12.20 8.05
C MET A 174 2.16 11.78 8.48
N TRP A 175 1.92 11.74 9.78
CA TRP A 175 0.65 11.35 10.39
C TRP A 175 -0.02 12.53 11.06
N THR A 176 -1.26 12.80 10.67
CA THR A 176 -2.12 13.79 11.30
C THR A 176 -3.34 13.09 11.91
N PRO A 177 -3.46 13.04 13.24
CA PRO A 177 -4.65 12.51 13.90
C PRO A 177 -5.89 13.36 13.54
N SER A 178 -7.02 12.71 13.26
CA SER A 178 -8.28 13.42 12.99
C SER A 178 -9.48 12.68 13.58
N SER A 179 -10.55 13.43 13.87
CA SER A 179 -11.80 12.87 14.37
C SER A 179 -12.58 12.09 13.32
N ALA A 180 -12.24 12.21 12.04
CA ALA A 180 -12.84 11.44 10.96
C ALA A 180 -12.00 10.20 10.56
N GLY A 181 -10.96 9.87 11.34
CA GLY A 181 -9.91 8.93 10.96
C GLY A 181 -8.60 9.66 10.70
N ASP A 182 -7.50 8.95 10.91
CA ASP A 182 -6.16 9.50 10.79
C ASP A 182 -5.78 9.69 9.32
N ARG A 183 -4.98 10.71 9.02
CA ARG A 183 -4.48 11.03 7.68
C ARG A 183 -2.99 10.76 7.61
N PHE A 184 -2.55 10.15 6.51
CA PHE A 184 -1.16 9.83 6.24
C PHE A 184 -0.70 10.45 4.93
N GLU A 185 0.47 11.05 4.93
CA GLU A 185 1.06 11.67 3.73
C GLU A 185 2.48 11.16 3.54
N ARG A 186 2.75 10.58 2.37
CA ARG A 186 4.10 10.23 1.93
C ARG A 186 4.71 11.44 1.23
N ARG A 187 5.91 11.84 1.66
CA ARG A 187 6.71 12.80 0.89
C ARG A 187 7.44 12.07 -0.23
N THR A 188 7.23 12.52 -1.45
CA THR A 188 7.92 12.04 -2.65
C THR A 188 8.70 13.17 -3.29
N SER A 189 9.57 12.84 -4.25
CA SER A 189 10.27 13.84 -5.06
C SER A 189 9.34 14.74 -5.89
N GLN A 190 8.07 14.35 -6.06
CA GLN A 190 7.06 15.07 -6.84
C GLN A 190 6.04 15.83 -5.98
N GLY A 191 6.13 15.74 -4.64
CA GLY A 191 5.21 16.39 -3.71
C GLY A 191 4.72 15.44 -2.61
N CYS A 192 3.62 15.80 -1.95
CA CYS A 192 2.96 14.95 -0.96
C CYS A 192 1.90 14.07 -1.62
N GLU A 193 1.94 12.77 -1.36
CA GLU A 193 0.94 11.79 -1.76
C GLU A 193 0.15 11.35 -0.53
N GLU A 194 -1.19 11.36 -0.60
CA GLU A 194 -2.03 10.85 0.48
C GLU A 194 -2.04 9.32 0.45
N VAL A 195 -1.73 8.70 1.59
CA VAL A 195 -1.82 7.24 1.78
C VAL A 195 -3.10 6.94 2.53
N ARG A 196 -3.94 6.04 1.97
CA ARG A 196 -5.19 5.67 2.62
C ARG A 196 -4.90 4.97 3.95
N ALA A 197 -5.59 5.40 5.00
CA ALA A 197 -5.36 4.91 6.36
C ALA A 197 -5.58 3.39 6.50
N HIS A 198 -6.60 2.81 5.85
CA HIS A 198 -6.85 1.37 5.92
C HIS A 198 -5.73 0.57 5.26
N ASP A 199 -5.18 1.03 4.13
CA ASP A 199 -4.06 0.37 3.46
C ASP A 199 -2.83 0.31 4.39
N LEU A 200 -2.50 1.43 5.03
CA LEU A 200 -1.38 1.48 5.97
C LEU A 200 -1.62 0.62 7.21
N ILE A 201 -2.82 0.68 7.79
CA ILE A 201 -3.15 -0.07 9.00
C ILE A 201 -3.14 -1.58 8.74
N ASP A 202 -3.64 -2.03 7.59
CA ASP A 202 -3.62 -3.44 7.20
C ASP A 202 -2.21 -3.90 6.86
N ARG A 203 -1.45 -3.11 6.08
CA ARG A 203 -0.02 -3.34 5.77
C ARG A 203 0.80 -3.56 7.04
N LEU A 204 0.62 -2.70 8.06
CA LEU A 204 1.41 -2.75 9.28
C LEU A 204 0.80 -3.59 10.41
N GLY A 205 -0.46 -4.02 10.28
CA GLY A 205 -1.21 -4.59 11.41
C GLY A 205 -1.39 -3.62 12.58
N ALA A 206 -1.52 -2.32 12.28
CA ALA A 206 -1.39 -1.19 13.23
C ALA A 206 -2.74 -0.65 13.75
N GLY A 207 -3.77 -1.49 13.80
CA GLY A 207 -5.13 -1.09 14.16
C GLY A 207 -5.30 -0.64 15.62
N ARG A 208 -4.26 -0.79 16.46
CA ARG A 208 -4.22 -0.26 17.83
C ARG A 208 -3.61 1.13 17.92
N GLN A 209 -2.80 1.52 16.92
CA GLN A 209 -2.06 2.77 16.89
C GLN A 209 -2.80 3.84 16.09
N TYR A 210 -3.52 3.43 15.05
CA TYR A 210 -4.16 4.35 14.12
C TYR A 210 -5.64 4.01 13.91
N ARG A 211 -6.38 5.02 13.47
CA ARG A 211 -7.82 4.94 13.20
C ARG A 211 -8.09 5.19 11.73
N CYS A 212 -8.97 4.41 11.14
CA CYS A 212 -9.43 4.64 9.78
C CYS A 212 -10.88 5.12 9.78
N GLY A 213 -11.20 6.14 8.98
CA GLY A 213 -12.57 6.67 8.85
C GLY A 213 -13.60 5.68 8.33
N CYS A 214 -13.16 4.54 7.75
CA CYS A 214 -14.05 3.47 7.32
C CYS A 214 -14.65 2.69 8.52
N GLN A 215 -14.03 2.73 9.70
CA GLN A 215 -14.49 1.94 10.85
C GLN A 215 -15.81 2.46 11.42
N PRO A 216 -16.80 1.58 11.66
CA PRO A 216 -18.07 1.95 12.26
C PRO A 216 -17.84 2.39 13.72
N GLY A 217 -18.18 3.65 14.04
CA GLY A 217 -18.12 4.18 15.40
C GLY A 217 -17.16 5.35 15.66
N ILE A 218 -16.54 5.94 14.63
CA ILE A 218 -15.71 7.15 14.80
C ILE A 218 -16.54 8.46 14.83
N GLY A 219 -17.84 8.39 14.55
CA GLY A 219 -18.79 9.50 14.69
C GLY A 219 -19.95 9.18 15.62
N ARG A 220 -19.84 9.63 16.88
CA ARG A 220 -20.88 9.82 17.92
C ARG A 220 -21.79 8.66 18.32
#